data_AF-A0A8T5TXR2-F1
#
_entry.id   AF-A0A8T5TXR2-F1
#
_cell.length_a   1.000
_cell.length_b   1.000
_cell.length_c   1.000
_cell.angle_alpha   90.00
_cell.angle_beta   90.00
_cell.angle_gamma   90.00
#
_symmetry.space_group_name_H-M   'P 1'
#
loop_
_entity.id
_entity.type
_entity.pdbx_description
1 polymer ?
#
loop_
_entity_poly.entity_id
_entity_poly.type
_entity_poly.pdbx_seq_one_letter_code
_entity_poly.pdbx_strand_id
1 'polypeptide(L)' 'NYFTTKEKSQKIINFMKKENLGITKTTLSQELKMHMNTLAKYLSLLEKYEVIVKKKIDNKNLYFLSEKSAQ' A
#
# COMPACT_ATOMS: atom_id res chain seq x y z
N ASN A 1 -16.38 1.43 6.18
CA ASN A 1 -15.35 2.27 5.52
C ASN A 1 -15.39 2.10 3.99
N TYR A 2 -15.77 3.15 3.25
CA TYR A 2 -16.06 3.12 1.81
C TYR A 2 -14.82 3.05 0.88
N PHE A 3 -13.60 3.19 1.41
CA PHE A 3 -12.38 3.27 0.60
C PHE A 3 -11.61 1.94 0.49
N THR A 4 -11.85 1.00 1.40
CA THR A 4 -11.32 -0.38 1.34
C THR A 4 -12.07 -1.24 0.34
N THR A 5 -13.29 -0.86 -0.06
CA THR A 5 -14.13 -1.59 -1.02
C THR A 5 -13.73 -1.39 -2.48
N LYS A 6 -12.83 -0.45 -2.79
CA LYS A 6 -12.29 -0.32 -4.15
C LYS A 6 -11.36 -1.47 -4.44
N GLU A 7 -11.64 -2.21 -5.52
CA GLU A 7 -10.90 -3.40 -5.95
C GLU A 7 -9.37 -3.20 -5.90
N LYS A 8 -8.88 -2.03 -6.35
CA LYS A 8 -7.45 -1.71 -6.35
C LYS A 8 -6.87 -1.49 -4.95
N SER A 9 -7.60 -0.82 -4.06
CA SER A 9 -7.20 -0.68 -2.65
C SER A 9 -7.09 -2.06 -1.99
N GLN A 10 -8.09 -2.92 -2.22
CA GLN A 10 -8.14 -4.27 -1.66
C GLN A 10 -6.97 -5.12 -2.18
N LYS A 11 -6.66 -5.04 -3.48
CA LYS A 11 -5.50 -5.73 -4.08
C LYS A 11 -4.18 -5.32 -3.43
N ILE A 12 -3.97 -4.01 -3.22
CA ILE A 12 -2.77 -3.49 -2.55
C ILE A 12 -2.67 -4.01 -1.12
N ILE A 13 -3.74 -3.90 -0.33
CA ILE A 13 -3.77 -4.36 1.06
C ILE A 13 -3.53 -5.87 1.14
N ASN A 14 -4.23 -6.67 0.31
CA ASN A 14 -4.10 -8.12 0.33
C ASN A 14 -2.69 -8.59 -0.06
N PHE A 15 -2.05 -7.90 -0.99
CA PHE A 15 -0.66 -8.16 -1.33
C PHE A 15 0.26 -7.84 -0.15
N MET A 16 0.10 -6.67 0.46
CA MET A 16 0.88 -6.29 1.64
C MET A 16 0.63 -7.18 2.86
N LYS A 17 -0.54 -7.82 2.98
CA LYS A 17 -0.82 -8.78 4.07
C LYS A 17 -0.04 -10.08 3.91
N LYS A 18 0.28 -10.48 2.67
CA LYS A 18 1.08 -11.67 2.40
C LYS A 18 2.56 -11.42 2.64
N GLU A 19 2.99 -10.21 2.29
CA GLU A 19 4.36 -9.75 2.43
C GLU A 19 4.55 -9.10 3.82
N ASN A 20 5.06 -9.87 4.79
CA ASN A 20 5.33 -9.37 6.16
C ASN A 20 6.44 -8.29 6.25
N LEU A 21 6.89 -7.75 5.11
CA LEU A 21 8.02 -6.81 5.00
C LEU A 21 7.60 -5.52 4.27
N GLY A 22 8.39 -4.47 4.44
CA GLY A 22 8.17 -3.20 3.75
C GLY A 22 8.29 -3.35 2.23
N ILE A 23 7.32 -2.82 1.49
CA ILE A 23 7.24 -2.99 0.03
C ILE A 23 7.45 -1.65 -0.66
N THR A 24 8.18 -1.64 -1.78
CA THR A 24 8.33 -0.43 -2.60
C THR A 24 7.15 -0.22 -3.54
N LYS A 25 6.91 1.04 -3.94
CA LYS A 25 5.92 1.35 -5.00
C LYS A 25 6.23 0.62 -6.31
N THR A 26 7.51 0.43 -6.63
CA THR A 26 7.94 -0.26 -7.85
C THR A 26 7.55 -1.73 -7.82
N THR A 27 7.80 -2.42 -6.71
CA THR A 27 7.38 -3.81 -6.51
C THR A 27 5.86 -3.93 -6.65
N LEU A 28 5.09 -3.06 -6.00
CA LEU A 28 3.62 -3.06 -6.15
C LEU A 28 3.17 -2.85 -7.60
N SER A 29 3.89 -2.04 -8.38
CA SER A 29 3.57 -1.78 -9.78
C SER A 29 3.75 -3.03 -10.64
N GLN A 30 4.85 -3.75 -10.44
CA GLN A 30 5.18 -4.97 -11.16
C GLN A 30 4.22 -6.10 -10.79
N GLU A 31 4.04 -6.36 -9.50
CA GLU A 31 3.24 -7.49 -8.99
C GLU A 31 1.75 -7.32 -9.27
N LEU A 32 1.23 -6.09 -9.08
CA LEU A 32 -0.19 -5.82 -9.28
C LEU A 32 -0.54 -5.39 -10.70
N LYS A 33 0.47 -5.30 -11.59
CA LYS A 33 0.35 -4.76 -12.96
C LYS A 33 -0.38 -3.41 -12.99
N MET A 34 -0.09 -2.55 -12.00
CA MET A 34 -0.73 -1.25 -11.84
C MET A 34 0.22 -0.13 -12.24
N HIS A 35 -0.28 0.86 -13.00
CA HIS A 35 0.50 2.04 -13.35
C HIS A 35 0.90 2.85 -12.10
N MET A 36 2.11 3.43 -12.13
CA MET A 36 2.69 4.17 -10.99
C MET A 36 1.79 5.30 -10.46
N ASN A 37 1.12 6.05 -11.36
CA ASN A 37 0.21 7.13 -10.97
C ASN A 37 -1.03 6.61 -10.25
N THR A 38 -1.53 5.45 -10.69
CA THR A 38 -2.65 4.76 -10.05
C THR A 38 -2.24 4.36 -8.63
N LEU A 39 -1.10 3.71 -8.48
CA LEU A 39 -0.56 3.33 -7.17
C LEU A 39 -0.34 4.54 -6.26
N ALA A 40 0.25 5.62 -6.76
CA ALA A 40 0.45 6.84 -5.97
C ALA A 40 -0.86 7.38 -5.40
N LYS A 41 -1.93 7.42 -6.21
CA LYS A 41 -3.27 7.83 -5.77
C LYS A 41 -3.81 6.93 -4.66
N TYR A 42 -3.75 5.61 -4.83
CA TYR A 42 -4.27 4.67 -3.82
C TYR A 42 -3.42 4.61 -2.56
N LEU A 43 -2.09 4.62 -2.67
CA LEU A 43 -1.18 4.65 -1.53
C LEU A 43 -1.38 5.93 -0.71
N SER A 44 -1.52 7.08 -1.36
CA SER A 44 -1.81 8.34 -0.65
C SER A 44 -3.16 8.29 0.08
N LEU A 45 -4.16 7.66 -0.52
CA LEU A 45 -5.48 7.46 0.11
C LEU A 45 -5.36 6.53 1.33
N LEU A 46 -4.66 5.40 1.19
CA LEU A 46 -4.46 4.43 2.27
C LEU A 46 -3.62 5.02 3.41
N GLU A 47 -2.61 5.83 3.11
CA GLU A 47 -1.79 6.57 4.09
C GLU A 47 -2.65 7.60 4.83
N LYS A 48 -3.48 8.36 4.11
CA LYS A 48 -4.43 9.33 4.71
C LYS A 48 -5.40 8.68 5.69
N TYR A 49 -5.82 7.44 5.43
CA TYR A 49 -6.71 6.69 6.32
C TYR A 49 -5.97 5.80 7.33
N GLU A 50 -4.65 6.02 7.50
CA GLU A 50 -3.80 5.27 8.43
C GLU A 50 -3.84 3.75 8.24
N VAL A 51 -4.18 3.26 7.03
CA VAL A 51 -4.17 1.82 6.69
C VAL A 51 -2.74 1.36 6.42
N ILE A 52 -1.93 2.23 5.84
CA ILE A 52 -0.52 1.99 5.59
C ILE A 52 0.33 3.13 6.14
N VAL A 53 1.58 2.82 6.42
CA VAL A 53 2.60 3.79 6.82
C VAL A 53 3.71 3.79 5.78
N LYS A 54 4.09 4.99 5.32
CA LYS A 54 5.26 5.19 4.46
C LYS A 54 6.48 5.49 5.34
N LYS A 55 7.57 4.75 5.16
CA LYS A 55 8.87 5.06 5.76
C LYS A 55 9.91 5.23 4.66
N LYS A 56 10.76 6.24 4.79
CA LYS A 56 11.96 6.38 3.96
C LYS A 56 13.10 5.62 4.65
N ILE A 57 13.60 4.57 3.99
CA ILE A 57 14.74 3.79 4.43
C ILE A 57 15.78 3.91 3.33
N ASP A 58 16.94 4.46 3.69
CA ASP A 58 17.97 4.93 2.76
C ASP A 58 17.37 5.89 1.69
N ASN A 59 17.47 5.52 0.42
CA ASN A 59 16.93 6.24 -0.73
C ASN A 59 15.63 5.62 -1.28
N LYS A 60 14.97 4.74 -0.52
CA LYS A 60 13.75 4.06 -0.95
C LYS A 60 12.57 4.40 -0.04
N ASN A 61 11.41 4.58 -0.67
CA ASN A 61 10.14 4.67 0.04
C ASN A 61 9.56 3.25 0.17
N LEU A 62 9.40 2.81 1.41
CA LEU A 62 8.78 1.54 1.77
C LEU A 62 7.43 1.79 2.43
N TYR A 63 6.47 0.94 2.09
CA TYR A 63 5.11 0.97 2.59
C TYR A 63 4.85 -0.27 3.44
N PHE A 64 4.23 -0.06 4.60
CA PHE A 64 3.93 -1.09 5.60
C PHE A 64 2.45 -1.03 5.94
N LEU A 65 1.83 -2.16 6.27
CA LEU A 65 0.49 -2.14 6.87
C LEU A 65 0.55 -1.55 8.28
N SER A 66 -0.45 -0.75 8.61
CA SER A 66 -0.63 -0.17 9.93
C SER A 66 -1.27 -1.18 10.87
N GLU A 67 -0.71 -1.34 12.07
CA GLU A 67 -1.20 -2.25 13.12
C GLU A 67 -2.64 -1.93 13.56
N LYS A 68 -3.09 -0.67 13.40
CA LYS A 68 -4.48 -0.25 13.70
C LYS A 68 -5.53 -0.92 12.82
N SER A 69 -5.15 -1.50 11.69
CA SER A 69 -6.08 -2.14 10.74
C SER A 69 -6.14 -3.67 10.85
N ALA A 70 -5.47 -4.24 11.86
CA ALA A 70 -5.44 -5.67 12.16
C ALA A 70 -6.43 -6.12 13.25
N GLN A 71 -7.28 -5.22 13.77
CA GLN A 71 -8.31 -5.51 14.77
C GLN A 71 -9.71 -5.61 14.16
#